data_AF-A0A2N6KJG7-F1
#
_entry.id   AF-A0A2N6KJG7-F1
#
_cell.length_a   1.000
_cell.length_b   1.000
_cell.length_c   1.000
_cell.angle_alpha   90.00
_cell.angle_beta   90.00
_cell.angle_gamma   90.00
#
_symmetry.space_group_name_H-M   'P 1'
#
loop_
_entity.id
_entity.type
_entity.pdbx_description
1 polymer ?
#
loop_
_entity_poly.entity_id
_entity_poly.type
_entity_poly.pdbx_seq_one_letter_code
_entity_poly.pdbx_strand_id
1 'polypeptide(L)'
;MVSDRRQLHRQNYFQRCLGILAGVAIFSQSQVWAQSLILPEPKQIYELATPQELSIPPQQLGDILPNSVSETVKNEQDLTAPPVLTAVVTRELPGLWQMRVPIDEVGSVYATYEIKGMNGQANGFSNNTRSDRSVRVSVEPLPIVEISRDESTNTALIQGGIRLHFDLSTARVAGGYGGVIKVTVNKRE
;
A
#
# COMPACT_ATOMS: atom_id res chain seq x y z
N MET A 1 -57.66 -53.93 -5.82
CA MET A 1 -57.28 -52.90 -6.80
C MET A 1 -58.05 -51.63 -6.47
N VAL A 2 -57.42 -50.67 -5.79
CA VAL A 2 -57.98 -49.33 -5.56
C VAL A 2 -56.88 -48.34 -5.92
N SER A 3 -57.21 -47.50 -6.88
CA SER A 3 -56.28 -46.67 -7.66
C SER A 3 -55.96 -45.37 -6.95
N ASP A 4 -54.69 -44.99 -7.09
CA ASP A 4 -53.97 -43.88 -6.51
C ASP A 4 -54.41 -42.54 -7.12
N ARG A 5 -54.97 -41.63 -6.31
CA ARG A 5 -55.40 -40.28 -6.71
C ARG A 5 -54.83 -39.20 -5.76
N ARG A 6 -53.56 -39.30 -5.37
CA ARG A 6 -52.91 -38.26 -4.54
C ARG A 6 -51.56 -37.76 -5.07
N GLN A 7 -51.38 -37.68 -6.38
CA GLN A 7 -50.12 -37.20 -6.98
C GLN A 7 -50.21 -35.96 -7.89
N LEU A 8 -51.35 -35.28 -8.00
CA LEU A 8 -51.50 -34.14 -8.94
C LEU A 8 -51.53 -32.75 -8.31
N HIS A 9 -51.22 -32.61 -7.02
CA HIS A 9 -51.24 -31.30 -6.34
C HIS A 9 -49.93 -30.87 -5.69
N ARG A 10 -48.83 -31.59 -5.93
CA ARG A 10 -47.53 -31.28 -5.32
C ARG A 10 -46.49 -30.68 -6.28
N GLN A 11 -46.79 -30.57 -7.58
CA GLN A 11 -45.83 -30.08 -8.58
C GLN A 11 -45.87 -28.56 -8.81
N ASN A 12 -46.93 -27.85 -8.41
CA ASN A 12 -47.08 -26.42 -8.74
C ASN A 12 -46.49 -25.45 -7.70
N TYR A 13 -45.99 -25.93 -6.56
CA TYR A 13 -45.37 -25.07 -5.54
C TYR A 13 -43.85 -24.93 -5.66
N PHE A 14 -43.18 -25.84 -6.36
CA PHE A 14 -41.71 -25.85 -6.44
C PHE A 14 -41.14 -24.90 -7.50
N GLN A 15 -41.95 -24.40 -8.43
CA GLN A 15 -41.49 -23.52 -9.52
C GLN A 15 -41.50 -22.02 -9.19
N ARG A 16 -41.95 -21.61 -8.00
CA ARG A 16 -42.05 -20.16 -7.63
C ARG A 16 -40.90 -19.63 -6.77
N CYS A 17 -39.89 -20.43 -6.43
CA CYS A 17 -38.75 -19.96 -5.63
C CYS A 17 -37.42 -19.85 -6.40
N LEU A 18 -37.42 -20.08 -7.72
CA LEU A 18 -36.24 -19.98 -8.57
C LEU A 18 -36.30 -18.71 -9.43
N GLY A 19 -36.19 -17.57 -8.77
CA GLY A 19 -36.09 -16.29 -9.44
C GLY A 19 -35.37 -15.30 -8.53
N ILE A 20 -34.30 -14.71 -9.06
CA ILE A 20 -33.49 -13.62 -8.46
C ILE A 20 -32.36 -14.10 -7.54
N LEU A 21 -31.32 -14.68 -8.12
CA LEU A 21 -29.94 -14.61 -7.56
C LEU A 21 -28.94 -14.52 -8.73
N ALA A 22 -29.10 -13.51 -9.58
CA ALA A 22 -28.09 -13.11 -10.55
C ALA A 22 -27.86 -11.61 -10.37
N GLY A 23 -26.79 -11.24 -9.67
CA GLY A 23 -26.41 -9.83 -9.57
C GLY A 23 -25.73 -9.39 -8.28
N VAL A 24 -24.83 -10.16 -7.69
CA VAL A 24 -23.84 -9.60 -6.76
C VAL A 24 -22.46 -10.20 -7.05
N ALA A 25 -22.02 -10.05 -8.29
CA ALA A 25 -20.59 -10.01 -8.61
C ALA A 25 -20.22 -8.54 -8.81
N ILE A 26 -20.58 -7.68 -7.84
CA ILE A 26 -19.97 -6.36 -7.73
C ILE A 26 -18.61 -6.66 -7.16
N PHE A 27 -17.65 -6.85 -8.07
CA PHE A 27 -16.24 -6.88 -7.76
C PHE A 27 -15.98 -5.80 -6.72
N SER A 28 -15.67 -6.21 -5.49
CA SER A 28 -14.91 -5.39 -4.56
C SER A 28 -13.52 -5.27 -5.18
N GLN A 29 -13.41 -4.49 -6.26
CA GLN A 29 -12.12 -3.99 -6.70
C GLN A 29 -11.66 -3.17 -5.51
N SER A 30 -10.72 -3.73 -4.75
CA SER A 30 -9.91 -2.97 -3.82
C SER A 30 -9.42 -1.78 -4.61
N GLN A 31 -10.07 -0.62 -4.41
CA GLN A 31 -9.57 0.61 -4.94
C GLN A 31 -8.24 0.79 -4.24
N VAL A 32 -7.16 0.38 -4.90
CA VAL A 32 -5.83 0.78 -4.52
C VAL A 32 -5.84 2.26 -4.81
N TRP A 33 -5.99 3.08 -3.77
CA TRP A 33 -5.86 4.53 -3.89
C TRP A 33 -4.41 4.78 -4.27
N ALA A 34 -4.12 4.78 -5.56
CA ALA A 34 -2.88 5.30 -6.09
C ALA A 34 -2.93 6.81 -5.81
N GLN A 35 -2.34 7.23 -4.69
CA GLN A 35 -2.12 8.63 -4.41
C GLN A 35 -1.13 9.14 -5.47
N SER A 36 -1.68 9.73 -6.54
CA SER A 36 -0.88 10.45 -7.53
C SER A 36 -0.28 11.66 -6.82
N LEU A 37 1.03 11.62 -6.56
CA LEU A 37 1.76 12.78 -6.10
C LEU A 37 1.88 13.75 -7.29
N ILE A 38 1.14 14.86 -7.21
CA ILE A 38 1.27 15.92 -8.20
C ILE A 38 2.59 16.66 -7.91
N LEU A 39 3.63 16.24 -8.61
CA LEU A 39 4.95 16.86 -8.58
C LEU A 39 5.04 17.93 -9.67
N PRO A 40 5.59 19.13 -9.38
CA PRO A 40 5.96 20.05 -10.43
C PRO A 40 7.07 19.43 -11.27
N GLU A 41 6.93 19.50 -12.60
CA GLU A 41 7.96 18.99 -13.49
C GLU A 41 9.27 19.79 -13.33
N PRO A 42 10.42 19.14 -13.11
CA PRO A 42 11.72 19.81 -13.05
C PRO A 42 12.06 20.49 -14.38
N LYS A 43 12.45 21.76 -14.31
CA LYS A 43 12.77 22.59 -15.48
C LYS A 43 14.25 22.53 -15.85
N GLN A 44 15.12 22.29 -14.86
CA GLN A 44 16.57 22.25 -15.06
C GLN A 44 17.11 20.82 -14.95
N ILE A 45 18.22 20.56 -15.64
CA ILE A 45 18.96 19.30 -15.50
C ILE A 45 19.49 19.20 -14.06
N TYR A 46 19.30 18.05 -13.43
CA TYR A 46 19.59 17.75 -12.02
C TYR A 46 18.74 18.50 -11.00
N GLU A 47 17.66 19.16 -11.43
CA GLU A 47 16.66 19.67 -10.50
C GLU A 47 15.82 18.51 -9.97
N LEU A 48 15.83 18.34 -8.65
CA LEU A 48 15.05 17.32 -7.96
C LEU A 48 13.70 17.89 -7.52
N ALA A 49 12.61 17.35 -8.05
CA ALA A 49 11.26 17.64 -7.58
C ALA A 49 10.82 16.57 -6.56
N THR A 50 10.43 17.00 -5.37
CA THR A 50 9.88 16.16 -4.28
C THR A 50 8.65 16.83 -3.67
N PRO A 51 7.67 16.07 -3.15
CA PRO A 51 6.59 16.68 -2.36
C PRO A 51 7.17 17.27 -1.07
N GLN A 52 6.60 18.39 -0.60
CA GLN A 52 6.96 18.97 0.70
C GLN A 52 6.31 18.20 1.86
N GLU A 53 5.12 17.66 1.63
CA GLU A 53 4.37 16.87 2.61
C GLU A 53 3.81 15.62 1.92
N LEU A 54 3.87 14.50 2.64
CA LEU A 54 3.35 13.23 2.19
C LEU A 54 2.48 12.62 3.29
N SER A 55 1.21 12.37 2.98
CA SER A 55 0.28 11.73 3.90
C SER A 55 0.03 10.29 3.47
N ILE A 56 0.57 9.35 4.23
CA ILE A 56 0.34 7.91 4.02
C ILE A 56 -1.02 7.56 4.63
N PRO A 57 -1.93 6.90 3.88
CA PRO A 57 -3.23 6.51 4.41
C PRO A 57 -3.12 5.69 5.70
N PRO A 58 -4.05 5.86 6.64
CA PRO A 58 -4.07 5.08 7.87
C PRO A 58 -4.13 3.58 7.55
N GLN A 59 -3.54 2.77 8.44
CA GLN A 59 -3.61 1.31 8.32
C GLN A 59 -5.06 0.86 8.49
N GLN A 60 -5.54 0.06 7.54
CA GLN A 60 -6.85 -0.54 7.58
C GLN A 60 -6.78 -1.85 8.37
N LEU A 61 -7.92 -2.28 8.91
CA LEU A 61 -7.98 -3.52 9.68
C LEU A 61 -7.48 -4.73 8.89
N GLY A 62 -7.75 -4.78 7.58
CA GLY A 62 -7.26 -5.85 6.70
C GLY A 62 -5.76 -5.82 6.40
N ASP A 63 -5.05 -4.74 6.74
CA ASP A 63 -3.57 -4.72 6.69
C ASP A 63 -2.96 -5.45 7.90
N ILE A 64 -3.68 -5.48 9.02
CA ILE A 64 -3.20 -5.96 10.33
C ILE A 64 -3.74 -7.36 10.63
N LEU A 65 -5.02 -7.60 10.30
CA LEU A 65 -5.63 -8.91 10.40
C LEU A 65 -5.39 -9.66 9.09
N PRO A 66 -5.00 -10.95 9.14
CA PRO A 66 -5.02 -11.77 7.95
C PRO A 66 -6.43 -11.75 7.37
N ASN A 67 -6.54 -11.67 6.04
CA ASN A 67 -7.81 -11.74 5.32
C ASN A 67 -8.57 -12.97 5.80
N SER A 68 -9.51 -12.76 6.72
CA SER A 68 -10.07 -13.84 7.51
C SER A 68 -11.08 -14.56 6.62
N VAL A 69 -10.70 -15.71 6.08
CA VAL A 69 -11.67 -16.77 5.87
C VAL A 69 -12.24 -17.05 7.27
N SER A 70 -13.56 -17.04 7.44
CA SER A 70 -14.17 -17.42 8.72
C SER A 70 -13.67 -18.80 9.13
N GLU A 71 -12.66 -18.85 9.99
CA GLU A 71 -12.07 -20.10 10.43
C GLU A 71 -12.98 -20.71 11.49
N THR A 72 -13.45 -21.92 11.21
CA THR A 72 -14.22 -22.69 12.18
C THR A 72 -13.25 -23.33 13.15
N VAL A 73 -13.43 -23.04 14.43
CA VAL A 73 -12.74 -23.67 15.55
C VAL A 73 -12.87 -25.20 15.43
N LYS A 74 -11.75 -25.92 15.33
CA LYS A 74 -11.74 -27.39 15.19
C LYS A 74 -11.62 -28.10 16.53
N ASN A 75 -11.05 -27.44 17.54
CA ASN A 75 -10.89 -27.97 18.90
C ASN A 75 -10.88 -26.83 19.94
N GLU A 76 -10.89 -27.18 21.24
CA GLU A 76 -10.88 -26.20 22.33
C GLU A 76 -9.57 -25.40 22.42
N GLN A 77 -8.45 -25.96 21.97
CA GLN A 77 -7.16 -25.27 21.97
C GLN A 77 -7.17 -24.06 21.02
N ASP A 78 -7.90 -24.13 19.92
CA ASP A 78 -8.06 -23.04 18.95
C ASP A 78 -8.75 -21.81 19.59
N LEU A 79 -9.60 -21.98 20.61
CA LEU A 79 -10.22 -20.87 21.35
C LEU A 79 -9.23 -20.09 22.22
N THR A 80 -8.11 -20.72 22.57
CA THR A 80 -7.05 -20.12 23.40
C THR A 80 -5.84 -19.68 22.58
N ALA A 81 -5.82 -19.99 21.29
CA ALA A 81 -4.74 -19.60 20.41
C ALA A 81 -4.71 -18.06 20.25
N PRO A 82 -3.53 -17.42 20.34
CA PRO A 82 -3.43 -15.99 20.12
C PRO A 82 -3.81 -15.64 18.68
N PRO A 83 -4.45 -14.48 18.44
CA PRO A 83 -4.76 -14.05 17.09
C PRO A 83 -3.48 -13.86 16.29
N VAL A 84 -3.46 -14.37 15.05
CA VAL A 84 -2.37 -14.10 14.12
C VAL A 84 -2.52 -12.66 13.64
N LEU A 85 -1.51 -11.83 13.90
CA LEU A 85 -1.45 -10.44 13.48
C LEU A 85 -0.29 -10.25 12.51
N THR A 86 -0.51 -9.47 11.46
CA THR A 86 0.54 -9.03 10.55
C THR A 86 1.43 -8.02 11.26
N ALA A 87 2.65 -8.43 11.59
CA ALA A 87 3.61 -7.56 12.28
C ALA A 87 4.24 -6.49 11.38
N VAL A 88 4.24 -6.71 10.05
CA VAL A 88 4.88 -5.81 9.08
C VAL A 88 3.89 -5.37 8.02
N VAL A 89 3.61 -4.07 7.95
CA VAL A 89 2.79 -3.48 6.90
C VAL A 89 3.70 -2.81 5.88
N THR A 90 3.44 -3.04 4.59
CA THR A 90 4.25 -2.48 3.50
C THR A 90 3.44 -1.42 2.75
N ARG A 91 4.09 -0.29 2.43
CA ARG A 91 3.51 0.78 1.59
C ARG A 91 4.49 1.18 0.51
N GLU A 92 4.03 1.18 -0.73
CA GLU A 92 4.80 1.66 -1.87
C GLU A 92 4.42 3.09 -2.20
N LEU A 93 5.43 3.90 -2.47
CA LEU A 93 5.34 5.30 -2.83
C LEU A 93 6.09 5.50 -4.15
N PRO A 94 5.50 5.03 -5.28
CA PRO A 94 6.07 5.24 -6.59
C PRO A 94 6.02 6.72 -6.97
N GLY A 95 6.98 7.18 -7.78
CA GLY A 95 7.03 8.59 -8.21
C GLY A 95 7.15 9.57 -7.06
N LEU A 96 7.82 9.20 -5.95
CA LEU A 96 8.08 10.08 -4.82
C LEU A 96 8.92 11.30 -5.22
N TRP A 97 9.76 11.15 -6.23
CA TRP A 97 10.58 12.22 -6.76
C TRP A 97 10.75 12.11 -8.26
N GLN A 98 11.00 13.25 -8.90
CA GLN A 98 11.33 13.35 -10.32
C GLN A 98 12.61 14.16 -10.50
N MET A 99 13.38 13.82 -11.53
CA MET A 99 14.59 14.54 -11.89
C MET A 99 14.77 14.54 -13.41
N ARG A 100 15.18 15.67 -13.97
CA ARG A 100 15.58 15.76 -15.38
C ARG A 100 17.08 15.47 -15.49
N VAL A 101 17.47 14.56 -16.37
CA VAL A 101 18.86 14.12 -16.55
C VAL A 101 19.23 14.04 -18.02
N PRO A 102 20.51 14.07 -18.39
CA PRO A 102 20.93 13.73 -19.75
C PRO A 102 20.55 12.29 -20.10
N ILE A 103 20.22 12.03 -21.38
CA ILE A 103 19.76 10.71 -21.84
C ILE A 103 20.79 9.60 -21.58
N ASP A 104 22.08 9.91 -21.74
CA ASP A 104 23.20 9.00 -21.51
C ASP A 104 23.40 8.64 -20.03
N GLU A 105 22.79 9.39 -19.11
CA GLU A 105 22.95 9.20 -17.68
C GLU A 105 21.80 8.42 -17.02
N VAL A 106 20.69 8.16 -17.72
CA VAL A 106 19.48 7.51 -17.15
C VAL A 106 19.80 6.23 -16.37
N GLY A 107 20.70 5.38 -16.89
CA GLY A 107 21.11 4.12 -16.25
C GLY A 107 22.16 4.26 -15.13
N SER A 108 22.75 5.45 -14.95
CA SER A 108 23.81 5.71 -13.98
C SER A 108 23.29 6.33 -12.68
N VAL A 109 22.04 6.80 -12.65
CA VAL A 109 21.48 7.46 -11.47
C VAL A 109 21.07 6.46 -10.40
N TYR A 110 21.27 6.82 -9.13
CA TYR A 110 20.74 6.10 -7.98
C TYR A 110 20.25 7.07 -6.90
N ALA A 111 19.33 6.60 -6.06
CA ALA A 111 18.81 7.37 -4.94
C ALA A 111 19.10 6.71 -3.60
N THR A 112 19.36 7.54 -2.60
CA THR A 112 19.53 7.16 -1.20
C THR A 112 18.48 7.87 -0.36
N TYR A 113 18.11 7.25 0.76
CA TYR A 113 16.99 7.68 1.58
C TYR A 113 17.39 7.66 3.06
N GLU A 114 17.06 8.74 3.76
CA GLU A 114 17.18 8.80 5.22
C GLU A 114 15.81 9.06 5.84
N ILE A 115 15.49 8.34 6.91
CA ILE A 115 14.28 8.56 7.71
C ILE A 115 14.64 9.12 9.07
N LYS A 116 13.94 10.18 9.47
CA LYS A 116 13.96 10.73 10.83
C LYS A 116 12.55 10.92 11.36
N GLY A 117 12.25 10.44 12.55
CA GLY A 117 11.01 10.75 13.26
C GLY A 117 10.94 12.23 13.63
N MET A 118 9.75 12.73 13.96
CA MET A 118 9.58 14.12 14.46
C MET A 118 10.33 14.36 15.78
N ASN A 119 10.59 13.30 16.55
CA ASN A 119 11.42 13.33 17.74
C ASN A 119 12.94 13.28 17.45
N GLY A 120 13.36 13.28 16.17
CA GLY A 120 14.76 13.19 15.75
C GLY A 120 15.34 11.78 15.70
N GLN A 121 14.59 10.75 16.09
CA GLN A 121 15.04 9.35 16.06
C GLN A 121 15.24 8.90 14.60
N ALA A 122 16.38 8.27 14.31
CA ALA A 122 16.63 7.69 12.99
C ALA A 122 15.85 6.39 12.77
N ASN A 123 15.56 6.07 11.49
CA ASN A 123 14.98 4.78 11.06
C ASN A 123 13.60 4.47 11.65
N GLY A 124 12.78 5.49 11.86
CA GLY A 124 11.42 5.32 12.34
C GLY A 124 10.60 6.60 12.28
N PHE A 125 9.30 6.45 12.50
CA PHE A 125 8.37 7.55 12.69
C PHE A 125 7.94 7.61 14.14
N SER A 126 7.79 8.82 14.67
CA SER A 126 7.36 9.05 16.05
C SER A 126 5.87 9.34 16.10
N ASN A 127 5.21 8.97 17.19
CA ASN A 127 3.78 9.25 17.37
C ASN A 127 3.56 10.76 17.51
N ASN A 128 2.53 11.28 16.84
CA ASN A 128 2.24 12.71 16.77
C ASN A 128 1.81 13.32 18.12
N THR A 129 1.30 12.46 19.04
CA THR A 129 0.86 12.88 20.38
C THR A 129 1.84 12.48 21.49
N ARG A 130 2.67 11.46 21.25
CA ARG A 130 3.60 10.88 22.23
C ARG A 130 4.99 10.67 21.62
N SER A 131 5.86 11.67 21.75
CA SER A 131 7.20 11.65 21.13
C SER A 131 8.14 10.58 21.69
N ASP A 132 7.83 9.99 22.85
CA ASP A 132 8.51 8.82 23.43
C ASP A 132 8.15 7.50 22.73
N ARG A 133 7.19 7.52 21.80
CA ARG A 133 6.73 6.36 21.04
C ARG A 133 7.12 6.49 19.58
N SER A 134 7.64 5.41 19.04
CA SER A 134 8.00 5.31 17.63
C SER A 134 7.65 3.94 17.06
N VAL A 135 7.43 3.93 15.74
CA VAL A 135 7.37 2.73 14.91
C VAL A 135 8.65 2.67 14.10
N ARG A 136 9.30 1.51 14.09
CA ARG A 136 10.46 1.29 13.24
C ARG A 136 10.02 1.20 11.78
N VAL A 137 10.74 1.90 10.91
CA VAL A 137 10.46 1.93 9.48
C VAL A 137 11.75 1.62 8.73
N SER A 138 11.73 0.59 7.88
CA SER A 138 12.80 0.37 6.90
C SER A 138 12.38 0.87 5.51
N VAL A 139 13.37 1.28 4.73
CA VAL A 139 13.19 1.82 3.38
C VAL A 139 13.89 0.92 2.39
N GLU A 140 13.16 0.52 1.36
CA GLU A 140 13.68 -0.15 0.18
C GLU A 140 13.47 0.76 -1.04
N PRO A 141 14.53 1.13 -1.79
CA PRO A 141 14.38 1.87 -3.04
C PRO A 141 13.53 1.10 -4.06
N LEU A 142 12.58 1.78 -4.71
CA LEU A 142 11.94 1.25 -5.92
C LEU A 142 12.81 1.53 -7.15
N PRO A 143 12.66 0.75 -8.24
CA PRO A 143 13.34 1.04 -9.50
C PRO A 143 13.10 2.46 -9.99
N ILE A 144 14.16 3.10 -10.49
CA ILE A 144 14.07 4.36 -11.21
C ILE A 144 13.56 4.06 -12.61
N VAL A 145 12.54 4.80 -13.05
CA VAL A 145 11.92 4.63 -14.37
C VAL A 145 11.97 5.93 -15.16
N GLU A 146 12.26 5.81 -16.46
CA GLU A 146 12.15 6.91 -17.42
C GLU A 146 10.67 7.14 -17.73
N ILE A 147 10.19 8.37 -17.56
CA ILE A 147 8.79 8.75 -17.82
C ILE A 147 8.62 9.59 -19.08
N SER A 148 9.68 10.30 -19.51
CA SER A 148 9.68 11.06 -20.75
C SER A 148 11.10 11.20 -21.28
N ARG A 149 11.22 11.39 -22.60
CA ARG A 149 12.47 11.59 -23.33
C ARG A 149 12.29 12.70 -24.34
N ASP A 150 13.24 13.62 -24.37
CA ASP A 150 13.30 14.72 -25.32
C ASP A 150 14.66 14.74 -26.03
N GLU A 151 14.64 14.22 -27.26
CA GLU A 151 15.81 14.16 -28.13
C GLU A 151 16.28 15.56 -28.57
N SER A 152 15.40 16.56 -28.58
CA SER A 152 15.77 17.92 -29.00
C SER A 152 16.66 18.63 -27.98
N THR A 153 16.49 18.29 -26.70
CA THR A 153 17.29 18.82 -25.58
C THR A 153 18.32 17.82 -25.06
N ASN A 154 18.36 16.60 -25.61
CA ASN A 154 19.14 15.47 -25.09
C ASN A 154 18.88 15.22 -23.60
N THR A 155 17.62 15.34 -23.17
CA THR A 155 17.22 15.12 -21.76
C THR A 155 16.15 14.03 -21.63
N ALA A 156 16.15 13.36 -20.49
CA ALA A 156 15.12 12.44 -20.06
C ALA A 156 14.59 12.89 -18.69
N LEU A 157 13.29 12.71 -18.49
CA LEU A 157 12.66 12.86 -17.19
C LEU A 157 12.55 11.47 -16.56
N ILE A 158 13.16 11.31 -15.40
CA ILE A 158 13.12 10.07 -14.62
C ILE A 158 12.36 10.28 -13.32
N GLN A 159 11.78 9.21 -12.79
CA GLN A 159 11.17 9.21 -11.47
C GLN A 159 11.64 8.01 -10.64
N GLY A 160 11.67 8.18 -9.33
CA GLY A 160 11.94 7.10 -8.39
C GLY A 160 10.92 7.08 -7.26
N GLY A 161 11.03 6.05 -6.43
CA GLY A 161 10.11 5.85 -5.31
C GLY A 161 10.74 4.98 -4.24
N ILE A 162 9.95 4.70 -3.21
CA ILE A 162 10.35 3.84 -2.11
C ILE A 162 9.24 2.89 -1.70
N ARG A 163 9.64 1.77 -1.10
CA ARG A 163 8.79 0.89 -0.32
C ARG A 163 9.16 1.05 1.15
N LEU A 164 8.16 1.37 1.96
CA LEU A 164 8.26 1.51 3.41
C LEU A 164 7.74 0.24 4.07
N HIS A 165 8.52 -0.33 4.98
CA HIS A 165 8.06 -1.43 5.83
C HIS A 165 7.93 -0.94 7.27
N PHE A 166 6.70 -0.96 7.76
CA PHE A 166 6.33 -0.56 9.12
C PHE A 166 6.33 -1.79 10.02
N ASP A 167 7.24 -1.83 10.99
CA ASP A 167 7.28 -2.89 12.00
C ASP A 167 6.38 -2.52 13.19
N LEU A 168 5.15 -3.05 13.15
CA LEU A 168 4.11 -2.82 14.14
C LEU A 168 4.34 -3.56 15.45
N SER A 169 5.28 -4.50 15.52
CA SER A 169 5.64 -5.13 16.80
C SER A 169 6.19 -4.12 17.82
N THR A 170 6.72 -3.00 17.31
CA THR A 170 7.24 -1.89 18.12
C THR A 170 6.17 -0.84 18.47
N ALA A 171 5.03 -0.87 17.79
CA ALA A 171 3.94 0.10 17.95
C ALA A 171 3.13 -0.21 19.22
N ARG A 172 3.47 0.45 20.33
CA ARG A 172 2.78 0.25 21.62
C ARG A 172 1.49 1.06 21.80
N VAL A 173 1.25 2.04 20.93
CA VAL A 173 0.15 3.00 21.05
C VAL A 173 -0.49 3.23 19.68
N ALA A 174 -1.81 3.21 19.61
CA ALA A 174 -2.52 3.58 18.39
C ALA A 174 -2.43 5.09 18.11
N GLY A 175 -2.52 5.49 16.85
CA GLY A 175 -2.60 6.90 16.45
C GLY A 175 -1.75 7.22 15.23
N GLY A 176 -1.64 8.51 14.93
CA GLY A 176 -0.80 9.01 13.85
C GLY A 176 0.68 8.95 14.19
N TYR A 177 1.48 8.54 13.21
CA TYR A 177 2.94 8.54 13.26
C TYR A 177 3.49 9.36 12.09
N GLY A 178 4.53 10.14 12.35
CA GLY A 178 5.11 11.05 11.37
C GLY A 178 6.63 11.16 11.46
N GLY A 179 7.21 11.72 10.41
CA GLY A 179 8.64 11.94 10.28
C GLY A 179 8.99 12.63 8.96
N VAL A 180 10.28 12.73 8.69
CA VAL A 180 10.86 13.31 7.49
C VAL A 180 11.60 12.22 6.74
N ILE A 181 11.38 12.17 5.43
CA ILE A 181 12.14 11.35 4.50
C ILE A 181 13.01 12.29 3.67
N LYS A 182 14.32 12.15 3.76
CA LYS A 182 15.27 12.87 2.92
C LYS A 182 15.64 11.98 1.74
N VAL A 183 15.47 12.50 0.53
CA VAL A 183 15.90 11.85 -0.71
C VAL A 183 17.20 12.51 -1.16
N THR A 184 18.17 11.73 -1.59
CA THR A 184 19.39 12.24 -2.23
C THR A 184 19.69 11.40 -3.45
N VAL A 185 19.71 12.05 -4.61
CA VAL A 185 19.92 11.42 -5.90
C VAL A 185 21.32 11.76 -6.39
N ASN A 186 22.08 10.74 -6.80
CA ASN A 186 23.46 10.84 -7.22
C ASN A 186 23.70 10.04 -8.51
N LYS A 187 24.83 10.31 -9.16
CA LYS A 187 25.33 9.58 -10.33
C LYS A 187 26.35 8.51 -9.88
N ARG A 188 26.29 7.32 -10.47
CA ARG A 188 27.34 6.31 -10.36
C ARG A 188 28.49 6.69 -11.28
N GLU A 189 29.69 6.72 -10.73
CA GLU A 189 30.94 6.83 -11.50
C GLU A 189 31.22 5.56 -12.30
#